data_AF-A0AAW1KU77-F1
#
_entry.id   AF-A0AAW1KU77-F1
#
_cell.length_a   1.000
_cell.length_b   1.000
_cell.length_c   1.000
_cell.angle_alpha   90.00
_cell.angle_beta   90.00
_cell.angle_gamma   90.00
#
_symmetry.space_group_name_H-M   'P 1'
#
loop_
_entity.id
_entity.type
_entity.pdbx_description
1 polymer ?
#
loop_
_entity_poly.entity_id
_entity_poly.type
_entity_poly.pdbx_seq_one_letter_code
_entity_poly.pdbx_strand_id
1 'polypeptide(L)'
;MMFGTRIGGLPGSVILITTRKKEVPNAARAVYIHELEGLSEGESWDLFKHKVFISDGSDLEEIGRRIVNKCKGVPLAINVIGCLLKSKQFSRREWEAIETSELWELPQGRNQILPSSLLSFNHLPSPSLKQCFVFCAVFPKDRVIEKDVLIALWSAQGFLHIPSFETRKLTEECIGEEICSVLLNYLFLQEEETEQDEVLSYKMHDLMHDLAIYVSSKDLLLIRELEDRQKDGDYRHLVFTSKKDEHELLSKFPDVKTLRKLRTISFEGVHSNNWWVRARYLRTLVLRSTELSECLLPLSC
;
A
#
# COMPACT_ATOMS: atom_id res chain seq x y z
N MET A 1 -26.93 -21.66 -15.54
CA MET A 1 -27.27 -20.62 -16.53
C MET A 1 -26.29 -19.47 -16.33
N MET A 2 -25.40 -19.22 -17.30
CA MET A 2 -24.47 -18.10 -17.26
C MET A 2 -25.18 -16.84 -17.76
N PHE A 3 -25.37 -15.86 -16.88
CA PHE A 3 -25.69 -14.50 -17.29
C PHE A 3 -24.40 -13.83 -17.79
N GLY A 4 -24.13 -13.98 -19.09
CA GLY A 4 -23.11 -13.18 -19.76
C GLY A 4 -23.70 -11.85 -20.19
N THR A 5 -23.40 -10.78 -19.46
CA THR A 5 -23.61 -9.42 -19.95
C THR A 5 -22.75 -9.23 -21.20
N ARG A 6 -23.39 -9.03 -22.36
CA ARG A 6 -22.72 -8.63 -23.60
C ARG A 6 -22.08 -7.25 -23.36
N ILE A 7 -20.75 -7.20 -23.25
CA ILE A 7 -19.99 -5.96 -23.37
C ILE A 7 -20.05 -5.58 -24.85
N GLY A 8 -21.03 -4.74 -25.22
CA GLY A 8 -21.33 -4.38 -26.61
C GLY A 8 -20.38 -3.30 -27.13
N GLY A 9 -19.31 -3.71 -27.81
CA GLY A 9 -18.53 -2.83 -28.68
C GLY A 9 -19.10 -2.79 -30.11
N LEU A 10 -18.94 -1.66 -30.81
CA LEU A 10 -19.24 -1.59 -32.25
C LEU A 10 -18.33 -2.54 -33.04
N PRO A 11 -18.73 -3.01 -34.24
CA PRO A 11 -17.86 -3.80 -35.10
C PRO A 11 -16.50 -3.12 -35.34
N GLY A 12 -15.40 -3.85 -35.10
CA GLY A 12 -14.03 -3.30 -35.16
C GLY A 12 -13.47 -2.83 -33.80
N SER A 13 -14.28 -2.86 -32.73
CA SER A 13 -13.80 -2.56 -31.37
C SER A 13 -12.77 -3.60 -30.90
N VAL A 14 -11.72 -3.13 -30.20
CA VAL A 14 -10.66 -3.97 -29.62
C VAL A 14 -10.69 -3.84 -28.10
N ILE A 15 -10.61 -4.97 -27.40
CA ILE A 15 -10.47 -5.01 -25.94
C ILE A 15 -9.00 -5.29 -25.61
N LEU A 16 -8.37 -4.37 -24.89
CA LEU A 16 -7.04 -4.57 -24.33
C LEU A 16 -7.18 -5.10 -22.90
N ILE A 17 -6.58 -6.25 -22.62
CA ILE A 17 -6.58 -6.86 -21.28
C ILE A 17 -5.14 -6.89 -20.77
N THR A 18 -4.91 -6.28 -19.60
CA THR A 18 -3.65 -6.43 -18.86
C THR A 18 -3.87 -7.38 -17.69
N THR A 19 -2.98 -8.36 -17.49
CA THR A 19 -3.14 -9.38 -16.46
C THR A 19 -1.80 -9.97 -16.04
N ARG A 20 -1.65 -10.27 -14.74
CA ARG A 20 -0.53 -11.04 -14.19
C ARG A 20 -0.78 -12.56 -14.25
N LYS A 21 -2.02 -12.99 -14.51
CA LYS A 21 -2.44 -14.40 -14.52
C LYS A 21 -2.32 -14.98 -15.92
N LYS A 22 -1.43 -15.95 -16.10
CA LYS A 22 -1.16 -16.59 -17.41
C LYS A 22 -2.38 -17.34 -17.97
N GLU A 23 -3.33 -17.71 -17.12
CA GLU A 23 -4.57 -18.38 -17.50
C GLU A 23 -5.64 -17.44 -18.09
N VAL A 24 -5.59 -16.13 -17.80
CA VAL A 24 -6.61 -15.16 -18.23
C VAL A 24 -6.67 -14.96 -19.75
N PRO A 25 -5.55 -14.81 -20.49
CA PRO A 25 -5.59 -14.65 -21.94
C PRO A 25 -6.28 -15.83 -22.64
N ASN A 26 -6.05 -17.05 -22.16
CA ASN A 26 -6.68 -18.26 -22.68
C ASN A 26 -8.20 -18.27 -22.39
N ALA A 27 -8.59 -17.93 -21.17
CA ALA A 27 -10.00 -17.83 -20.79
C ALA A 27 -10.75 -16.75 -21.59
N ALA A 28 -10.08 -15.63 -21.86
CA ALA A 28 -10.61 -14.52 -22.66
C ALA A 28 -10.59 -14.79 -24.18
N ARG A 29 -9.99 -15.90 -24.62
CA ARG A 29 -9.77 -16.23 -26.05
C ARG A 29 -9.08 -15.08 -26.79
N ALA A 30 -8.04 -14.53 -26.17
CA ALA A 30 -7.28 -13.41 -26.72
C ALA A 30 -6.71 -13.74 -28.10
N VAL A 31 -6.89 -12.82 -29.06
CA VAL A 31 -6.39 -12.98 -30.44
C VAL A 31 -4.88 -12.71 -30.53
N TYR A 32 -4.37 -11.86 -29.65
CA TYR A 32 -2.96 -11.53 -29.53
C TYR A 32 -2.55 -11.50 -28.05
N ILE A 33 -1.39 -12.06 -27.74
CA ILE A 33 -0.83 -12.08 -26.39
C ILE A 33 0.57 -11.48 -26.49
N HIS A 34 0.79 -10.42 -25.72
CA HIS A 34 2.10 -9.80 -25.56
C HIS A 34 2.59 -10.08 -24.13
N GLU A 35 3.65 -10.87 -23.99
CA GLU A 35 4.29 -11.08 -22.69
C GLU A 35 5.22 -9.89 -22.42
N LEU A 36 4.87 -9.06 -21.45
CA LEU A 36 5.70 -7.92 -21.04
C LEU A 36 6.94 -8.43 -20.31
N GLU A 37 8.10 -8.17 -20.88
CA GLU A 37 9.40 -8.45 -20.27
C GLU A 37 9.86 -7.30 -19.37
N GLY A 38 10.86 -7.57 -18.52
CA GLY A 38 11.55 -6.52 -17.78
C GLY A 38 12.40 -5.66 -18.71
N LEU A 39 12.76 -4.47 -18.24
CA LEU A 39 13.70 -3.59 -18.93
C LEU A 39 15.08 -4.27 -19.08
N SER A 40 15.75 -4.00 -20.19
CA SER A 40 17.16 -4.37 -20.35
C SER A 40 18.05 -3.66 -19.32
N GLU A 41 19.30 -4.11 -19.16
CA GLU A 41 20.26 -3.47 -18.25
C GLU A 41 20.49 -1.98 -18.61
N GLY A 42 20.57 -1.67 -19.90
CA GLY A 42 20.72 -0.30 -20.39
C GLY A 42 19.52 0.57 -20.04
N GLU A 43 18.31 0.12 -20.41
CA GLU A 43 17.06 0.85 -20.11
C GLU A 43 16.82 1.00 -18.60
N SER A 44 17.16 -0.03 -17.83
CA SER A 44 17.07 0.00 -16.36
C SER A 44 17.99 1.04 -15.77
N TRP A 45 19.23 1.12 -16.27
CA TRP A 45 20.20 2.10 -15.84
C TRP A 45 19.77 3.52 -16.22
N ASP A 46 19.28 3.72 -17.45
CA ASP A 46 18.82 5.03 -17.91
C ASP A 46 17.62 5.53 -17.09
N LEU A 47 16.65 4.65 -16.79
CA LEU A 47 15.54 4.95 -15.88
C LEU A 47 16.04 5.37 -14.50
N PHE A 48 17.02 4.64 -13.95
CA PHE A 48 17.59 4.95 -12.64
C PHE A 48 18.35 6.28 -12.62
N LYS A 49 19.21 6.54 -13.62
CA LYS A 49 19.95 7.80 -13.76
C LYS A 49 19.02 8.99 -13.81
N HIS A 50 17.96 8.89 -14.62
CA HIS A 50 16.93 9.94 -14.71
C HIS A 50 16.27 10.21 -13.35
N LYS A 51 16.16 9.20 -12.49
CA LYS A 51 15.55 9.33 -11.17
C LYS A 51 16.47 9.98 -10.13
N VAL A 52 17.75 9.60 -10.09
CA VAL A 52 18.70 10.02 -9.02
C VAL A 52 19.55 11.23 -9.42
N PHE A 53 19.56 11.63 -10.70
CA PHE A 53 20.40 12.71 -11.24
C PHE A 53 21.90 12.49 -11.02
N ILE A 54 22.38 11.26 -11.26
CA ILE A 54 23.80 10.94 -11.22
C ILE A 54 24.45 11.36 -12.55
N SER A 55 25.50 12.17 -12.46
CA SER A 55 26.36 12.50 -13.59
C SER A 55 27.18 11.29 -14.03
N ASP A 56 27.35 11.12 -15.34
CA ASP A 56 28.20 10.07 -15.90
C ASP A 56 29.64 10.21 -15.37
N GLY A 57 30.25 9.07 -14.96
CA GLY A 57 31.60 9.05 -14.38
C GLY A 57 31.66 9.42 -12.89
N SER A 58 30.52 9.55 -12.21
CA SER A 58 30.46 9.63 -10.74
C SER A 58 31.02 8.35 -10.11
N ASP A 59 31.66 8.49 -8.95
CA ASP A 59 32.14 7.38 -8.13
C ASP A 59 31.01 6.49 -7.58
N LEU A 60 29.75 6.94 -7.66
CA LEU A 60 28.55 6.18 -7.31
C LEU A 60 27.97 5.36 -8.48
N GLU A 61 28.40 5.61 -9.72
CA GLU A 61 27.84 4.94 -10.91
C GLU A 61 27.96 3.41 -10.82
N GLU A 62 29.14 2.91 -10.45
CA GLU A 62 29.37 1.46 -10.35
C GLU A 62 28.48 0.81 -9.29
N ILE A 63 28.31 1.45 -8.14
CA ILE A 63 27.45 0.95 -7.06
C ILE A 63 25.98 1.01 -7.50
N GLY A 64 25.58 2.11 -8.14
CA GLY A 64 24.23 2.27 -8.69
C GLY A 64 23.87 1.18 -9.69
N ARG A 65 24.77 0.86 -10.63
CA ARG A 65 24.54 -0.23 -11.60
C ARG A 65 24.31 -1.57 -10.91
N ARG A 66 25.10 -1.90 -9.87
CA ARG A 66 24.90 -3.13 -9.09
C ARG A 66 23.54 -3.15 -8.38
N ILE A 67 23.12 -2.02 -7.79
CA ILE A 67 21.81 -1.88 -7.15
C ILE A 67 20.68 -2.06 -8.18
N VAL A 68 20.79 -1.43 -9.36
CA VAL A 68 19.80 -1.53 -10.44
C VAL A 68 19.70 -2.96 -10.96
N ASN A 69 20.82 -3.66 -11.11
CA ASN A 69 20.84 -5.06 -11.54
C ASN A 69 20.09 -5.98 -10.54
N LYS A 70 20.13 -5.68 -9.23
CA LYS A 70 19.33 -6.38 -8.21
C LYS A 70 17.82 -6.14 -8.35
N CYS A 71 17.39 -5.11 -9.07
CA CYS A 71 15.99 -4.84 -9.38
C CYS A 71 15.45 -5.68 -10.56
N LYS A 72 16.30 -6.45 -11.26
CA LYS A 72 15.93 -7.43 -12.29
C LYS A 72 15.03 -6.86 -13.40
N GLY A 73 15.31 -5.63 -13.83
CA GLY A 73 14.56 -4.97 -14.91
C GLY A 73 13.13 -4.54 -14.55
N VAL A 74 12.70 -4.63 -13.29
CA VAL A 74 11.34 -4.23 -12.87
C VAL A 74 11.29 -2.69 -12.71
N PRO A 75 10.55 -1.95 -13.55
CA PRO A 75 10.55 -0.48 -13.53
C PRO A 75 10.17 0.12 -12.18
N LEU A 76 9.16 -0.45 -11.52
CA LEU A 76 8.72 0.02 -10.20
C LEU A 76 9.80 -0.18 -9.15
N ALA A 77 10.51 -1.32 -9.15
CA ALA A 77 11.58 -1.59 -8.21
C ALA A 77 12.74 -0.58 -8.35
N ILE A 78 13.10 -0.28 -9.60
CA ILE A 78 14.13 0.70 -9.95
C ILE A 78 13.72 2.10 -9.46
N ASN A 79 12.50 2.52 -9.78
CA ASN A 79 11.99 3.83 -9.38
C ASN A 79 11.92 4.01 -7.85
N VAL A 80 11.49 2.98 -7.12
CA VAL A 80 11.37 3.02 -5.66
C VAL A 80 12.74 3.18 -5.00
N ILE A 81 13.75 2.45 -5.48
CA ILE A 81 15.12 2.60 -4.97
C ILE A 81 15.73 3.94 -5.43
N GLY A 82 15.46 4.39 -6.64
CA GLY A 82 15.85 5.72 -7.09
C GLY A 82 15.26 6.82 -6.20
N CYS A 83 13.98 6.72 -5.84
CA CYS A 83 13.34 7.64 -4.88
C CYS A 83 14.03 7.61 -3.52
N LEU A 84 14.29 6.42 -2.96
CA LEU A 84 15.04 6.27 -1.72
C LEU A 84 16.39 6.99 -1.79
N LEU A 85 17.18 6.72 -2.82
CA LEU A 85 18.53 7.24 -2.98
C LEU A 85 18.56 8.74 -3.33
N LYS A 86 17.52 9.27 -3.94
CA LYS A 86 17.34 10.72 -4.17
C LYS A 86 16.89 11.45 -2.91
N SER A 87 16.00 10.85 -2.13
CA SER A 87 15.36 11.49 -0.96
C SER A 87 16.33 11.79 0.19
N LYS A 88 17.46 11.07 0.22
CA LYS A 88 18.52 11.24 1.21
C LYS A 88 19.81 11.49 0.45
N GLN A 89 20.59 12.50 0.87
CA GLN A 89 21.95 12.69 0.37
C GLN A 89 22.87 11.62 0.98
N PHE A 90 22.66 10.37 0.58
CA PHE A 90 23.41 9.25 1.11
C PHE A 90 24.88 9.34 0.72
N SER A 91 25.74 9.07 1.70
CA SER A 91 27.15 8.84 1.49
C SER A 91 27.37 7.56 0.67
N ARG A 92 28.53 7.45 0.04
CA ARG A 92 28.95 6.23 -0.66
C ARG A 92 28.79 4.96 0.18
N ARG A 93 29.10 5.03 1.49
CA ARG A 93 28.97 3.90 2.42
C ARG A 93 27.53 3.45 2.59
N GLU A 94 26.58 4.39 2.56
CA GLU A 94 25.15 4.06 2.66
C GLU A 94 24.62 3.43 1.37
N TRP A 95 25.14 3.85 0.21
CA TRP A 95 24.88 3.15 -1.06
C TRP A 95 25.40 1.70 -1.01
N GLU A 96 26.63 1.50 -0.55
CA GLU A 96 27.23 0.16 -0.37
C GLU A 96 26.42 -0.69 0.63
N ALA A 97 25.92 -0.10 1.72
CA ALA A 97 25.06 -0.79 2.68
C ALA A 97 23.71 -1.20 2.08
N ILE A 98 23.10 -0.36 1.23
CA ILE A 98 21.89 -0.70 0.49
C ILE A 98 22.19 -1.83 -0.51
N GLU A 99 23.29 -1.77 -1.25
CA GLU A 99 23.68 -2.76 -2.25
C GLU A 99 23.92 -4.15 -1.64
N THR A 100 24.59 -4.19 -0.49
CA THR A 100 24.99 -5.42 0.21
C THR A 100 23.94 -5.95 1.18
N SER A 101 22.77 -5.31 1.28
CA SER A 101 21.71 -5.71 2.20
C SER A 101 21.20 -7.13 1.94
N GLU A 102 21.05 -7.91 3.00
CA GLU A 102 20.47 -9.26 2.96
C GLU A 102 19.00 -9.26 2.48
N LEU A 103 18.33 -8.09 2.50
CA LEU A 103 16.94 -7.96 2.06
C LEU A 103 16.76 -8.31 0.58
N TRP A 104 17.80 -8.19 -0.24
CA TRP A 104 17.80 -8.60 -1.66
C TRP A 104 17.60 -10.11 -1.85
N GLU A 105 17.99 -10.92 -0.86
CA GLU A 105 17.94 -12.39 -0.91
C GLU A 105 16.69 -12.98 -0.24
N LEU A 106 15.75 -12.13 0.22
CA LEU A 106 14.55 -12.62 0.88
C LEU A 106 13.74 -13.54 -0.04
N PRO A 107 13.27 -14.71 0.46
CA PRO A 107 12.48 -15.63 -0.33
C PRO A 107 11.23 -14.95 -0.87
N GLN A 108 11.04 -15.00 -2.18
CA GLN A 108 9.83 -14.50 -2.83
C GLN A 108 8.67 -15.46 -2.51
N GLY A 109 8.02 -15.26 -1.38
CA GLY A 109 6.82 -15.99 -0.98
C GLY A 109 5.58 -15.60 -1.79
N ARG A 110 4.40 -16.11 -1.38
CA ARG A 110 3.11 -15.89 -2.07
C ARG A 110 2.71 -14.42 -2.30
N ASN A 111 3.28 -13.48 -1.54
CA ASN A 111 2.96 -12.05 -1.66
C ASN A 111 3.98 -11.27 -2.52
N GLN A 112 5.02 -11.90 -3.09
CA GLN A 112 6.03 -11.29 -3.98
C GLN A 112 6.43 -9.87 -3.59
N ILE A 113 6.87 -9.66 -2.35
CA ILE A 113 7.34 -8.36 -1.89
C ILE A 113 8.59 -7.98 -2.67
N LEU A 114 8.61 -6.79 -3.26
CA LEU A 114 9.79 -6.27 -3.93
C LEU A 114 10.84 -5.91 -2.87
N PRO A 115 12.05 -6.52 -2.88
CA PRO A 115 13.11 -6.17 -1.93
C PRO A 115 13.43 -4.67 -1.90
N SER A 116 13.41 -4.03 -3.06
CA SER A 116 13.55 -2.58 -3.24
C SER A 116 12.57 -1.76 -2.40
N SER A 117 11.30 -2.19 -2.37
CA SER A 117 10.24 -1.54 -1.61
C SER A 117 10.41 -1.71 -0.10
N LEU A 118 10.84 -2.89 0.35
CA LEU A 118 11.12 -3.14 1.76
C LEU A 118 12.36 -2.37 2.25
N LEU A 119 13.39 -2.27 1.42
CA LEU A 119 14.55 -1.41 1.67
C LEU A 119 14.14 0.05 1.81
N SER A 120 13.34 0.54 0.87
CA SER A 120 12.79 1.90 0.91
C SER A 120 12.00 2.16 2.20
N PHE A 121 11.15 1.22 2.61
CA PHE A 121 10.36 1.32 3.84
C PHE A 121 11.25 1.36 5.08
N ASN A 122 12.25 0.49 5.15
CA ASN A 122 13.16 0.43 6.30
C ASN A 122 13.95 1.74 6.48
N HIS A 123 14.20 2.47 5.41
CA HIS A 123 14.91 3.74 5.42
C HIS A 123 14.00 4.98 5.51
N LEU A 124 12.67 4.83 5.67
CA LEU A 124 11.80 5.98 5.96
C LEU A 124 12.29 6.72 7.22
N PRO A 125 12.34 8.07 7.20
CA PRO A 125 13.08 8.85 8.18
C PRO A 125 12.44 8.90 9.58
N SER A 126 11.13 8.64 9.72
CA SER A 126 10.46 8.69 11.01
C SER A 126 9.58 7.45 11.27
N PRO A 127 9.40 7.05 12.54
CA PRO A 127 8.43 6.02 12.92
C PRO A 127 7.00 6.36 12.47
N SER A 128 6.64 7.64 12.50
CA SER A 128 5.33 8.16 12.11
C SER A 128 5.02 7.91 10.63
N LEU A 129 5.99 8.13 9.74
CA LEU A 129 5.86 7.80 8.31
C LEU A 129 5.63 6.30 8.11
N LYS A 130 6.37 5.47 8.84
CA LYS A 130 6.21 4.01 8.79
C LYS A 130 4.82 3.60 9.28
N GLN A 131 4.35 4.16 10.39
CA GLN A 131 3.03 3.87 10.95
C GLN A 131 1.90 4.30 10.00
N CYS A 132 1.99 5.51 9.44
CA CYS A 132 1.01 6.05 8.50
C CYS A 132 0.92 5.20 7.22
N PHE A 133 2.07 4.87 6.61
CA PHE A 133 2.13 3.97 5.45
C PHE A 133 1.50 2.60 5.74
N VAL A 134 1.91 1.98 6.84
CA VAL A 134 1.44 0.63 7.20
C VAL A 134 -0.05 0.62 7.48
N PHE A 135 -0.58 1.69 8.09
CA PHE A 135 -1.99 1.83 8.35
C PHE A 135 -2.84 1.86 7.08
N CYS A 136 -2.31 2.35 5.95
CA CYS A 136 -3.05 2.33 4.69
C CYS A 136 -3.46 0.92 4.23
N ALA A 137 -2.84 -0.15 4.75
CA ALA A 137 -3.28 -1.53 4.51
C ALA A 137 -4.72 -1.81 4.98
N VAL A 138 -5.33 -0.94 5.81
CA VAL A 138 -6.73 -1.08 6.21
C VAL A 138 -7.70 -0.81 5.06
N PHE A 139 -7.26 -0.12 4.02
CA PHE A 139 -8.05 0.08 2.81
C PHE A 139 -7.86 -1.12 1.87
N PRO A 140 -8.89 -1.54 1.11
CA PRO A 140 -8.75 -2.56 0.10
C PRO A 140 -7.78 -2.11 -1.00
N LYS A 141 -7.25 -3.08 -1.75
CA LYS A 141 -6.50 -2.79 -2.98
C LYS A 141 -7.36 -1.99 -3.95
N ASP A 142 -6.69 -1.17 -4.75
CA ASP A 142 -7.28 -0.27 -5.74
C ASP A 142 -8.25 0.79 -5.20
N ARG A 143 -8.35 0.98 -3.89
CA ARG A 143 -9.23 1.98 -3.29
C ARG A 143 -8.62 3.38 -3.37
N VAL A 144 -9.42 4.33 -3.85
CA VAL A 144 -9.19 5.77 -3.73
C VAL A 144 -9.51 6.20 -2.30
N ILE A 145 -8.62 6.98 -1.70
CA ILE A 145 -8.67 7.42 -0.31
C ILE A 145 -8.63 8.95 -0.31
N GLU A 146 -9.69 9.59 0.16
CA GLU A 146 -9.73 11.05 0.31
C GLU A 146 -8.64 11.52 1.30
N LYS A 147 -7.96 12.63 0.95
CA LYS A 147 -6.83 13.18 1.71
C LYS A 147 -7.22 13.44 3.17
N ASP A 148 -8.31 14.16 3.38
CA ASP A 148 -8.73 14.58 4.72
C ASP A 148 -9.16 13.39 5.58
N VAL A 149 -9.81 12.39 4.96
CA VAL A 149 -10.16 11.12 5.62
C VAL A 149 -8.90 10.38 6.06
N LEU A 150 -7.89 10.27 5.20
CA LEU A 150 -6.65 9.57 5.52
C LEU A 150 -5.93 10.24 6.70
N ILE A 151 -5.82 11.58 6.68
CA ILE A 151 -5.16 12.36 7.73
C ILE A 151 -5.93 12.25 9.05
N ALA A 152 -7.27 12.38 9.02
CA ALA A 152 -8.10 12.24 10.22
C ALA A 152 -7.96 10.84 10.86
N LEU A 153 -7.82 9.79 10.04
CA LEU A 153 -7.58 8.44 10.52
C LEU A 153 -6.20 8.29 11.18
N TRP A 154 -5.15 8.86 10.60
CA TRP A 154 -3.83 8.87 11.21
C TRP A 154 -3.80 9.67 12.53
N SER A 155 -4.52 10.79 12.58
CA SER A 155 -4.74 11.57 13.80
C SER A 155 -5.42 10.72 14.88
N ALA A 156 -6.54 10.07 14.56
CA ALA A 156 -7.27 9.22 15.50
C ALA A 156 -6.41 8.06 16.05
N GLN A 157 -5.46 7.56 15.26
CA GLN A 157 -4.51 6.54 15.72
C GLN A 157 -3.34 7.10 16.55
N GLY A 158 -3.15 8.42 16.56
CA GLY A 158 -2.03 9.09 17.23
C GLY A 158 -0.71 8.86 16.50
N PHE A 159 -0.73 8.84 15.17
CA PHE A 159 0.49 8.64 14.36
C PHE A 159 1.14 9.96 13.95
N LEU A 160 0.44 11.09 14.06
CA LEU A 160 0.89 12.40 13.59
C LEU A 160 1.81 13.09 14.60
N HIS A 161 3.00 12.52 14.80
CA HIS A 161 4.02 13.06 15.69
C HIS A 161 5.36 13.16 14.97
N ILE A 162 5.88 14.38 14.77
CA ILE A 162 7.22 14.57 14.19
C ILE A 162 8.16 15.09 15.30
N PRO A 163 9.32 14.46 15.57
CA PRO A 163 10.19 14.80 16.71
C PRO A 163 10.91 16.17 16.64
N SER A 164 10.67 17.03 15.65
CA SER A 164 11.41 18.29 15.51
C SER A 164 10.88 19.38 16.45
N PHE A 165 11.78 20.24 16.96
CA PHE A 165 11.44 21.32 17.91
C PHE A 165 10.42 22.34 17.36
N GLU A 166 10.22 22.39 16.05
CA GLU A 166 9.31 23.31 15.36
C GLU A 166 7.86 22.80 15.27
N THR A 167 7.61 21.51 15.54
CA THR A 167 6.27 20.90 15.37
C THR A 167 5.26 21.34 16.42
N ARG A 168 5.68 21.96 17.52
CA ARG A 168 4.77 22.53 18.52
C ARG A 168 3.85 23.63 17.97
N LYS A 169 4.08 24.11 16.74
CA LYS A 169 3.24 25.12 16.07
C LYS A 169 2.45 24.61 14.87
N LEU A 170 2.63 23.35 14.46
CA LEU A 170 1.94 22.79 13.30
C LEU A 170 0.66 22.07 13.74
N THR A 171 -0.41 22.20 12.95
CA THR A 171 -1.63 21.42 13.16
C THR A 171 -1.38 19.97 12.73
N GLU A 172 -2.21 19.04 13.22
CA GLU A 172 -2.16 17.64 12.78
C GLU A 172 -2.42 17.51 11.28
N GLU A 173 -3.25 18.39 10.71
CA GLU A 173 -3.48 18.48 9.26
C GLU A 173 -2.17 18.78 8.51
N CYS A 174 -1.43 19.83 8.88
CA CYS A 174 -0.15 20.14 8.25
C CYS A 174 0.87 19.00 8.37
N ILE A 175 0.88 18.30 9.51
CA ILE A 175 1.75 17.13 9.72
C ILE A 175 1.32 15.98 8.79
N GLY A 176 0.01 15.76 8.65
CA GLY A 176 -0.56 14.76 7.75
C GLY A 176 -0.22 15.02 6.28
N GLU A 177 -0.32 16.27 5.84
CA GLU A 177 0.05 16.67 4.47
C GLU A 177 1.54 16.45 4.17
N GLU A 178 2.41 16.80 5.11
CA GLU A 178 3.86 16.55 4.97
C GLU A 178 4.15 15.04 4.89
N ILE A 179 3.46 14.23 5.69
CA ILE A 179 3.54 12.77 5.63
C ILE A 179 3.09 12.25 4.25
N CYS A 180 1.96 12.73 3.73
CA CYS A 180 1.49 12.38 2.38
C CYS A 180 2.53 12.74 1.32
N SER A 181 3.07 13.96 1.36
CA SER A 181 4.12 14.43 0.44
C SER A 181 5.36 13.52 0.47
N VAL A 182 5.82 13.13 1.65
CA VAL A 182 6.94 12.18 1.76
C VAL A 182 6.55 10.80 1.19
N LEU A 183 5.37 10.28 1.50
CA LEU A 183 4.95 8.97 0.97
C LEU A 183 4.78 8.98 -0.56
N LEU A 184 4.35 10.08 -1.17
CA LEU A 184 4.35 10.29 -2.61
C LEU A 184 5.78 10.27 -3.18
N ASN A 185 6.69 11.00 -2.55
CA ASN A 185 8.09 11.07 -2.97
C ASN A 185 8.78 9.69 -2.95
N TYR A 186 8.39 8.81 -2.03
CA TYR A 186 8.88 7.42 -1.93
C TYR A 186 8.08 6.41 -2.79
N LEU A 187 7.06 6.85 -3.53
CA LEU A 187 6.14 6.02 -4.33
C LEU A 187 5.31 5.03 -3.51
N PHE A 188 5.08 5.32 -2.24
CA PHE A 188 4.21 4.54 -1.36
C PHE A 188 2.74 4.93 -1.48
N LEU A 189 2.47 6.17 -1.90
CA LEU A 189 1.17 6.65 -2.36
C LEU A 189 1.30 7.16 -3.79
N GLN A 190 0.16 7.28 -4.45
CA GLN A 190 -0.01 7.89 -5.77
C GLN A 190 -1.15 8.90 -5.67
N GLU A 191 -1.03 10.01 -6.39
CA GLU A 191 -2.10 10.99 -6.55
C GLU A 191 -3.17 10.42 -7.49
N GLU A 192 -4.43 10.53 -7.12
CA GLU A 192 -5.55 10.08 -7.96
C GLU A 192 -6.31 11.28 -8.51
N GLU A 193 -6.76 12.18 -7.63
CA GLU A 193 -7.51 13.38 -8.03
C GLU A 193 -6.78 14.64 -7.55
N THR A 194 -6.70 15.61 -8.45
CA THR A 194 -6.11 16.93 -8.20
C THR A 194 -7.06 18.02 -8.67
N GLU A 195 -7.18 19.09 -7.88
CA GLU A 195 -7.93 20.29 -8.23
C GLU A 195 -7.07 21.51 -7.90
N GLN A 196 -6.87 22.40 -8.87
CA GLN A 196 -6.07 23.63 -8.68
C GLN A 196 -4.67 23.38 -8.08
N ASP A 197 -3.99 22.34 -8.55
CA ASP A 197 -2.68 21.86 -8.07
C ASP A 197 -2.68 21.31 -6.63
N GLU A 198 -3.85 21.15 -6.00
CA GLU A 198 -4.04 20.49 -4.71
C GLU A 198 -4.45 19.03 -4.91
N VAL A 199 -3.78 18.10 -4.22
CA VAL A 199 -4.15 16.68 -4.23
C VAL A 199 -5.34 16.47 -3.30
N LEU A 200 -6.44 15.94 -3.84
CA LEU A 200 -7.68 15.68 -3.11
C LEU A 200 -7.77 14.23 -2.62
N SER A 201 -7.20 13.30 -3.37
CA SER A 201 -7.25 11.89 -3.03
C SER A 201 -6.01 11.11 -3.48
N TYR A 202 -5.73 10.04 -2.76
CA TYR A 202 -4.60 9.17 -2.97
C TYR A 202 -5.04 7.74 -3.28
N LYS A 203 -4.16 7.00 -3.94
CA LYS A 203 -4.27 5.57 -4.13
C LYS A 203 -2.97 4.88 -3.72
N MET A 204 -3.08 3.68 -3.17
CA MET A 204 -1.92 2.82 -2.90
C MET A 204 -1.79 1.76 -3.98
N HIS A 205 -0.61 1.70 -4.62
CA HIS A 205 -0.31 0.66 -5.61
C HIS A 205 -0.36 -0.73 -4.96
N ASP A 206 -0.88 -1.73 -5.69
CA ASP A 206 -1.04 -3.12 -5.24
C ASP A 206 0.17 -3.71 -4.51
N LEU A 207 1.37 -3.47 -5.06
CA LEU A 207 2.63 -3.97 -4.50
C LEU A 207 3.03 -3.25 -3.20
N MET A 208 2.67 -1.97 -3.05
CA MET A 208 2.87 -1.21 -1.81
C MET A 208 1.86 -1.63 -0.75
N HIS A 209 0.63 -1.98 -1.17
CA HIS A 209 -0.36 -2.58 -0.30
C HIS A 209 0.09 -3.95 0.22
N ASP A 210 0.63 -4.80 -0.66
CA ASP A 210 1.20 -6.09 -0.26
C ASP A 210 2.37 -5.93 0.72
N LEU A 211 3.23 -4.92 0.50
CA LEU A 211 4.29 -4.55 1.44
C LEU A 211 3.69 -4.14 2.79
N ALA A 212 2.72 -3.23 2.82
CA ALA A 212 2.08 -2.76 4.04
C ALA A 212 1.43 -3.91 4.84
N ILE A 213 0.77 -4.86 4.16
CA ILE A 213 0.25 -6.10 4.78
C ILE A 213 1.40 -6.93 5.35
N TYR A 214 2.47 -7.12 4.59
CA TYR A 214 3.62 -7.92 5.01
C TYR A 214 4.23 -7.38 6.31
N VAL A 215 4.49 -6.08 6.38
CA VAL A 215 5.07 -5.46 7.58
C VAL A 215 4.07 -5.32 8.74
N SER A 216 2.76 -5.21 8.48
CA SER A 216 1.72 -5.18 9.52
C SER A 216 1.27 -6.55 10.02
N SER A 217 1.77 -7.65 9.48
CA SER A 217 1.22 -9.00 9.71
C SER A 217 1.05 -9.45 11.17
N LYS A 218 1.73 -8.79 12.13
CA LYS A 218 1.56 -9.03 13.57
C LYS A 218 0.43 -8.19 14.21
N ASP A 219 0.14 -7.02 13.66
CA ASP A 219 -0.83 -6.06 14.19
C ASP A 219 -2.14 -6.01 13.36
N LEU A 220 -2.11 -6.43 12.10
CA LEU A 220 -3.25 -6.42 11.18
C LEU A 220 -3.67 -7.84 10.79
N LEU A 221 -4.96 -8.14 10.95
CA LEU A 221 -5.59 -9.33 10.41
C LEU A 221 -6.47 -8.93 9.23
N LEU A 222 -6.05 -9.35 8.04
CA LEU A 222 -6.82 -9.20 6.81
C LEU A 222 -7.63 -10.47 6.56
N ILE A 223 -8.92 -10.26 6.34
CA ILE A 223 -9.92 -11.30 6.10
C ILE A 223 -10.45 -11.10 4.69
N ARG A 224 -10.05 -11.99 3.79
CA ARG A 224 -10.42 -11.97 2.37
C ARG A 224 -11.55 -12.94 2.09
N GLU A 225 -11.48 -14.12 2.68
CA GLU A 225 -12.43 -15.21 2.43
C GLU A 225 -12.80 -15.93 3.73
N LEU A 226 -13.95 -16.61 3.71
CA LEU A 226 -14.44 -17.45 4.81
C LEU A 226 -13.56 -18.67 5.11
N GLU A 227 -12.59 -18.95 4.25
CA GLU A 227 -11.64 -20.06 4.35
C GLU A 227 -10.30 -19.62 4.94
N ASP A 228 -10.11 -18.31 5.15
CA ASP A 228 -8.98 -17.81 5.93
C ASP A 228 -9.06 -18.39 7.34
N ARG A 229 -8.14 -19.30 7.67
CA ARG A 229 -8.10 -19.95 8.98
C ARG A 229 -7.98 -18.90 10.08
N GLN A 230 -8.67 -19.13 11.20
CA GLN A 230 -8.39 -18.41 12.44
C GLN A 230 -6.90 -18.43 12.71
N LYS A 231 -6.32 -17.25 12.83
CA LYS A 231 -5.01 -17.08 13.43
C LYS A 231 -5.27 -16.56 14.83
N ASP A 232 -4.89 -17.34 15.82
CA ASP A 232 -4.87 -16.88 17.20
C ASP A 232 -3.93 -15.67 17.29
N GLY A 233 -4.46 -14.55 17.79
CA GLY A 233 -3.71 -13.31 17.85
C GLY A 233 -4.52 -12.17 18.44
N ASP A 234 -3.83 -11.30 19.17
CA ASP A 234 -4.38 -10.05 19.68
C ASP A 234 -4.00 -8.92 18.71
N TYR A 235 -4.85 -8.72 17.70
CA TYR A 235 -4.65 -7.79 16.59
C TYR A 235 -5.10 -6.36 16.94
N ARG A 236 -4.42 -5.37 16.35
CA ARG A 236 -4.79 -3.94 16.43
C ARG A 236 -5.77 -3.51 15.35
N HIS A 237 -5.69 -4.13 14.18
CA HIS A 237 -6.50 -3.76 13.02
C HIS A 237 -7.16 -5.00 12.42
N LEU A 238 -8.48 -4.97 12.29
CA LEU A 238 -9.26 -5.97 11.58
C LEU A 238 -9.78 -5.38 10.28
N VAL A 239 -9.56 -6.08 9.17
CA VAL A 239 -9.96 -5.64 7.84
C VAL A 239 -10.74 -6.74 7.15
N PHE A 240 -12.02 -6.49 6.87
CA PHE A 240 -12.89 -7.39 6.13
C PHE A 240 -13.07 -6.85 4.72
N THR A 241 -12.67 -7.65 3.73
CA THR A 241 -12.76 -7.31 2.29
C THR A 241 -13.76 -8.18 1.52
N SER A 242 -14.42 -9.12 2.22
CA SER A 242 -15.41 -10.02 1.64
C SER A 242 -16.77 -9.33 1.54
N LYS A 243 -17.37 -9.35 0.33
CA LYS A 243 -18.76 -8.89 0.09
C LYS A 243 -19.85 -9.86 0.58
N LYS A 244 -19.46 -10.95 1.27
CA LYS A 244 -20.38 -11.96 1.82
C LYS A 244 -21.00 -11.47 3.15
N ASP A 245 -22.04 -12.17 3.60
CA ASP A 245 -22.81 -11.85 4.79
C ASP A 245 -21.93 -11.72 6.05
N GLU A 246 -22.13 -10.62 6.79
CA GLU A 246 -21.47 -10.27 8.05
C GLU A 246 -21.58 -11.39 9.10
N HIS A 247 -22.75 -12.04 9.21
CA HIS A 247 -22.99 -13.08 10.22
C HIS A 247 -22.09 -14.31 10.00
N GLU A 248 -21.84 -14.67 8.75
CA GLU A 248 -21.00 -15.81 8.41
C GLU A 248 -19.52 -15.52 8.73
N LEU A 249 -19.08 -14.28 8.49
CA LEU A 249 -17.74 -13.83 8.84
C LEU A 249 -17.55 -13.82 10.36
N LEU A 250 -18.41 -13.15 11.11
CA LEU A 250 -18.28 -13.02 12.57
C LEU A 250 -18.27 -14.37 13.31
N SER A 251 -18.93 -15.39 12.76
CA SER A 251 -18.91 -16.75 13.33
C SER A 251 -17.53 -17.41 13.30
N LYS A 252 -16.63 -16.94 12.42
CA LYS A 252 -15.30 -17.53 12.18
C LYS A 252 -14.15 -16.72 12.77
N PHE A 253 -14.38 -15.48 13.22
CA PHE A 253 -13.31 -14.63 13.75
C PHE A 253 -13.36 -14.52 15.28
N PRO A 254 -12.22 -14.22 15.93
CA PRO A 254 -12.18 -14.07 17.38
C PRO A 254 -13.23 -13.06 17.85
N ASP A 255 -13.91 -13.37 18.96
CA ASP A 255 -14.85 -12.43 19.58
C ASP A 255 -14.08 -11.13 19.82
N VAL A 256 -14.59 -10.04 19.28
CA VAL A 256 -13.95 -8.73 19.35
C VAL A 256 -13.72 -8.27 20.80
N LYS A 257 -14.51 -8.80 21.75
CA LYS A 257 -14.26 -8.64 23.20
C LYS A 257 -12.93 -9.20 23.68
N THR A 258 -12.41 -10.25 23.03
CA THR A 258 -11.15 -10.88 23.42
C THR A 258 -9.93 -10.13 22.89
N LEU A 259 -10.12 -9.26 21.90
CA LEU A 259 -9.06 -8.45 21.29
C LEU A 259 -8.81 -7.18 22.10
N ARG A 260 -7.81 -7.25 22.98
CA ARG A 260 -7.47 -6.16 23.92
C ARG A 260 -6.72 -5.03 23.22
N LYS A 261 -6.07 -5.31 22.09
CA LYS A 261 -5.32 -4.33 21.31
C LYS A 261 -6.11 -3.70 20.18
N LEU A 262 -7.36 -4.12 19.95
CA LEU A 262 -8.13 -3.69 18.80
C LEU A 262 -8.39 -2.18 18.83
N ARG A 263 -7.91 -1.48 17.79
CA ARG A 263 -8.07 -0.04 17.58
C ARG A 263 -8.84 0.31 16.32
N THR A 264 -8.85 -0.58 15.33
CA THR A 264 -9.50 -0.34 14.05
C THR A 264 -10.27 -1.54 13.57
N ILE A 265 -11.50 -1.30 13.13
CA ILE A 265 -12.29 -2.24 12.35
C ILE A 265 -12.60 -1.56 11.02
N SER A 266 -12.31 -2.25 9.93
CA SER A 266 -12.65 -1.84 8.58
C SER A 266 -13.50 -2.93 7.95
N PHE A 267 -14.72 -2.60 7.56
CA PHE A 267 -15.68 -3.56 7.00
C PHE A 267 -16.27 -3.04 5.69
N GLU A 268 -16.24 -3.88 4.64
CA GLU A 268 -16.89 -3.62 3.36
C GLU A 268 -18.09 -4.55 3.17
N GLY A 269 -19.31 -4.01 3.22
CA GLY A 269 -20.54 -4.79 3.08
C GLY A 269 -21.74 -4.25 3.87
N VAL A 270 -22.84 -5.01 3.84
CA VAL A 270 -24.04 -4.75 4.66
C VAL A 270 -23.77 -5.22 6.08
N HIS A 271 -24.03 -4.34 7.05
CA HIS A 271 -23.92 -4.63 8.47
C HIS A 271 -25.32 -4.60 9.10
N SER A 272 -25.66 -5.62 9.88
CA SER A 272 -26.97 -5.77 10.52
C SER A 272 -26.91 -5.68 12.05
N ASN A 273 -25.73 -5.51 12.66
CA ASN A 273 -25.57 -5.45 14.12
C ASN A 273 -24.39 -4.60 14.60
N ASN A 274 -24.56 -3.88 15.73
CA ASN A 274 -23.51 -3.08 16.38
C ASN A 274 -22.48 -3.91 17.18
N TRP A 275 -21.97 -5.02 16.63
CA TRP A 275 -21.07 -5.93 17.35
C TRP A 275 -19.75 -5.27 17.79
N TRP A 276 -19.28 -4.28 17.02
CA TRP A 276 -18.08 -3.49 17.32
C TRP A 276 -18.19 -2.64 18.59
N VAL A 277 -19.41 -2.36 19.09
CA VAL A 277 -19.62 -1.59 20.35
C VAL A 277 -18.97 -2.27 21.55
N ARG A 278 -18.69 -3.57 21.46
CA ARG A 278 -18.01 -4.34 22.49
C ARG A 278 -16.48 -4.19 22.48
N ALA A 279 -15.92 -3.51 21.47
CA ALA A 279 -14.50 -3.21 21.38
C ALA A 279 -14.14 -1.99 22.25
N ARG A 280 -13.58 -2.26 23.44
CA ARG A 280 -13.30 -1.22 24.45
C ARG A 280 -12.30 -0.14 24.02
N TYR A 281 -11.37 -0.46 23.13
CA TYR A 281 -10.27 0.42 22.73
C TYR A 281 -10.34 0.83 21.25
N LEU A 282 -11.51 0.65 20.63
CA LEU A 282 -11.74 1.02 19.25
C LEU A 282 -11.62 2.53 19.10
N ARG A 283 -10.76 2.97 18.19
CA ARG A 283 -10.55 4.38 17.84
C ARG A 283 -11.20 4.72 16.51
N THR A 284 -11.23 3.73 15.62
CA THR A 284 -11.69 3.91 14.25
C THR A 284 -12.60 2.76 13.85
N LEU A 285 -13.77 3.12 13.32
CA LEU A 285 -14.64 2.22 12.60
C LEU A 285 -14.80 2.75 11.17
N VAL A 286 -14.36 1.96 10.18
CA VAL A 286 -14.52 2.28 8.76
C VAL A 286 -15.58 1.34 8.19
N LEU A 287 -16.79 1.86 7.98
CA LEU A 287 -17.89 1.11 7.34
C LEU A 287 -18.02 1.56 5.89
N ARG A 288 -17.82 0.63 4.97
CA ARG A 288 -17.93 0.86 3.52
C ARG A 288 -19.17 0.13 3.03
N SER A 289 -20.25 0.89 2.79
CA SER A 289 -21.46 0.37 2.16
C SER A 289 -21.41 0.63 0.64
N THR A 290 -22.11 -0.20 -0.13
CA THR A 290 -22.30 0.04 -1.57
C THR A 290 -23.43 1.04 -1.86
N GLU A 291 -24.23 1.42 -0.86
CA GLU A 291 -25.42 2.28 -1.01
C GLU A 291 -25.40 3.57 -0.16
N LEU A 292 -24.38 3.79 0.67
CA LEU A 292 -24.25 4.99 1.50
C LEU A 292 -22.83 5.57 1.41
N SER A 293 -22.75 6.91 1.32
CA SER A 293 -21.54 7.68 1.60
C SER A 293 -20.96 7.30 2.97
N GLU A 294 -19.63 7.26 3.03
CA GLU A 294 -18.85 6.72 4.16
C GLU A 294 -19.34 7.24 5.52
N CYS A 295 -19.68 6.32 6.44
CA CYS A 295 -19.98 6.68 7.82
C CYS A 295 -18.71 6.53 8.64
N LEU A 296 -17.99 7.63 8.84
CA LEU A 296 -16.87 7.73 9.75
C LEU A 296 -17.41 8.17 11.11
N LEU A 297 -17.31 7.29 12.10
CA LEU A 297 -17.58 7.63 13.50
C LEU A 297 -16.24 7.72 14.23
N PRO A 298 -15.61 8.91 14.34
CA PRO A 298 -14.59 9.12 15.34
C PRO A 298 -15.26 8.92 16.71
N LEU A 299 -14.92 7.83 17.39
CA LEU A 299 -15.38 7.61 18.75
C LEU A 299 -14.65 8.61 19.63
N SER A 300 -15.32 9.70 20.00
CA SER A 300 -14.84 10.64 21.01
C SER A 300 -14.59 9.86 22.31
N CYS A 301 -13.32 9.79 22.73
CA CYS A 301 -12.94 9.30 24.06
C CYS A 301 -13.31 10.32 25.14
#